data_AF-A0A2N2MGC8-F1
#
_entry.id   AF-A0A2N2MGC8-F1
#
_cell.length_a   1.000
_cell.length_b   1.000
_cell.length_c   1.000
_cell.angle_alpha   90.00
_cell.angle_beta   90.00
_cell.angle_gamma   90.00
#
_symmetry.space_group_name_H-M   'P 1'
#
loop_
_entity.id
_entity.type
_entity.pdbx_description
1 polymer ?
#
loop_
_entity_poly.entity_id
_entity_poly.type
_entity_poly.pdbx_seq_one_letter_code
_entity_poly.pdbx_strand_id
1 'polypeptide(L)'
;MNVGMLWFDNDPKKGLDEKISQAADYFKKKYGAAPDCCMVSPTMLAESEHKAGLITVRPWRTVTPGHLWIGVDEPEISKNEIVR
;
A
#
# COMPACT_ATOMS: atom_id res chain seq x y z
N MET A 1 -7.24 -3.18 5.33
CA MET A 1 -7.76 -2.61 4.08
C MET A 1 -9.17 -3.07 3.81
N ASN A 2 -10.10 -2.13 3.59
CA ASN A 2 -11.48 -2.42 3.16
C ASN A 2 -11.68 -2.23 1.65
N VAL A 3 -10.90 -1.33 1.04
CA VAL A 3 -10.84 -1.13 -0.41
C VAL A 3 -9.39 -1.24 -0.84
N GLY A 4 -9.11 -2.15 -1.77
CA GLY A 4 -7.77 -2.38 -2.29
C GLY A 4 -7.77 -2.66 -3.79
N MET A 5 -6.64 -2.42 -4.42
CA MET A 5 -6.40 -2.65 -5.83
C MET A 5 -5.07 -3.37 -6.02
N LEU A 6 -5.11 -4.47 -6.77
CA LEU A 6 -3.90 -5.11 -7.26
C LEU A 6 -3.31 -4.27 -8.40
N TRP A 7 -2.06 -3.89 -8.26
CA TRP A 7 -1.27 -3.19 -9.27
C TRP A 7 -0.06 -4.04 -9.63
N PHE A 8 0.24 -4.16 -10.92
CA PHE A 8 1.39 -4.89 -11.42
C PHE A 8 2.37 -3.93 -12.09
N ASP A 9 3.61 -3.90 -11.60
CA ASP A 9 4.72 -3.19 -12.22
C ASP A 9 6.03 -3.95 -11.99
N ASN A 10 6.47 -4.65 -13.03
CA ASN A 10 7.72 -5.40 -13.06
C ASN A 10 8.86 -4.66 -13.77
N ASP A 11 8.75 -3.34 -13.99
CA ASP A 11 9.83 -2.57 -14.63
C ASP A 11 11.05 -2.56 -13.69
N PRO A 12 12.20 -3.14 -14.09
CA PRO A 12 13.38 -3.19 -13.23
C PRO A 12 14.07 -1.82 -13.12
N LYS A 13 13.70 -0.84 -13.95
CA LYS A 13 14.29 0.51 -13.94
C LYS A 13 13.64 1.42 -12.91
N LYS A 14 12.43 1.08 -12.44
CA LYS A 14 11.68 1.89 -11.48
C LYS A 14 11.94 1.41 -10.05
N GLY A 15 12.18 2.37 -9.16
CA GLY A 15 12.24 2.12 -7.72
C GLY A 15 10.87 1.78 -7.14
N LEU A 16 10.84 1.21 -5.94
CA LEU A 16 9.59 0.86 -5.25
C LEU A 16 8.65 2.08 -5.08
N ASP A 17 9.20 3.20 -4.64
CA ASP A 17 8.42 4.43 -4.38
C ASP A 17 7.81 5.00 -5.65
N GLU A 18 8.52 4.91 -6.79
CA GLU A 18 8.00 5.34 -8.08
C GLU A 18 6.79 4.48 -8.50
N LYS A 19 6.90 3.16 -8.31
CA LYS A 19 5.80 2.22 -8.61
C LYS A 19 4.59 2.48 -7.71
N ILE A 20 4.83 2.75 -6.42
CA ILE A 20 3.77 3.08 -5.46
C ILE A 20 3.08 4.40 -5.85
N SER A 21 3.85 5.42 -6.22
CA SER A 21 3.31 6.71 -6.66
C SER A 21 2.39 6.55 -7.87
N GLN A 22 2.82 5.82 -8.90
CA GLN A 22 2.01 5.54 -10.09
C GLN A 22 0.74 4.74 -9.76
N ALA A 23 0.85 3.73 -8.89
CA ALA A 23 -0.29 2.98 -8.42
C ALA A 23 -1.28 3.86 -7.63
N ALA A 24 -0.78 4.80 -6.83
CA ALA A 24 -1.59 5.73 -6.04
C ALA A 24 -2.35 6.74 -6.89
N ASP A 25 -1.68 7.31 -7.90
CA ASP A 25 -2.31 8.20 -8.87
C ASP A 25 -3.44 7.50 -9.62
N TYR A 26 -3.20 6.26 -10.07
CA TYR A 26 -4.23 5.47 -10.71
C TYR A 26 -5.37 5.11 -9.75
N PHE A 27 -5.06 4.68 -8.53
CA PHE A 27 -6.06 4.38 -7.50
C PHE A 27 -6.97 5.58 -7.25
N LYS A 28 -6.39 6.77 -7.05
CA LYS A 28 -7.13 8.02 -6.83
C LYS A 28 -8.03 8.37 -8.01
N LYS A 29 -7.53 8.22 -9.24
CA LYS A 29 -8.33 8.43 -10.45
C LYS A 29 -9.50 7.45 -10.55
N LYS A 30 -9.30 6.19 -10.14
CA LYS A 30 -10.30 5.12 -10.24
C LYS A 30 -11.37 5.16 -9.14
N TYR A 31 -10.97 5.44 -7.89
CA TYR A 31 -11.84 5.34 -6.72
C TYR A 31 -12.20 6.70 -6.09
N GLY A 32 -11.59 7.80 -6.54
CA GLY A 32 -11.86 9.14 -6.02
C GLY A 32 -11.24 9.46 -4.65
N ALA A 33 -10.54 8.49 -4.03
CA ALA A 33 -9.88 8.62 -2.73
C ALA A 33 -8.36 8.40 -2.85
N ALA A 34 -7.58 9.10 -2.02
CA ALA A 34 -6.14 8.85 -1.93
C ALA A 34 -5.88 7.61 -1.07
N PRO A 35 -5.04 6.66 -1.52
CA PRO A 35 -4.64 5.53 -0.67
C PRO A 35 -3.69 5.99 0.43
N ASP A 36 -3.67 5.26 1.54
CA ASP A 36 -2.81 5.50 2.71
C ASP A 36 -1.96 4.27 3.07
N CYS A 37 -2.18 3.14 2.41
CA CYS A 37 -1.47 1.89 2.66
C CYS A 37 -1.16 1.12 1.37
N CYS A 38 -0.04 0.40 1.40
CA CYS A 38 0.40 -0.47 0.32
C CYS A 38 1.05 -1.73 0.90
N MET A 39 0.64 -2.89 0.44
CA MET A 39 1.22 -4.18 0.80
C MET A 39 2.04 -4.72 -0.36
N VAL A 40 3.25 -5.20 -0.06
CA VAL A 40 4.21 -5.67 -1.07
C VAL A 40 4.80 -7.02 -0.67
N SER A 41 5.45 -7.70 -1.62
CA SER A 41 6.18 -8.92 -1.30
C SER A 41 7.30 -8.64 -0.27
N PRO A 42 7.53 -9.50 0.73
CA PRO A 42 8.61 -9.30 1.70
C PRO A 42 10.00 -9.14 1.06
N THR A 43 10.23 -9.70 -0.13
CA THR A 43 11.51 -9.57 -0.84
C THR A 43 11.71 -8.19 -1.48
N MET A 44 10.69 -7.35 -1.52
CA MET A 44 10.74 -5.99 -2.07
C MET A 44 11.01 -4.92 -1.01
N LEU A 45 11.05 -5.31 0.27
CA LEU A 45 11.31 -4.45 1.41
C LEU A 45 12.56 -4.93 2.15
N ALA A 46 13.48 -4.02 2.46
CA ALA A 46 14.60 -4.31 3.35
C ALA A 46 14.18 -4.26 4.84
N GLU A 47 13.16 -3.47 5.16
CA GLU A 47 12.69 -3.21 6.51
C GLU A 47 11.26 -3.72 6.75
N SER A 48 10.84 -3.79 8.01
CA SER A 48 9.51 -4.27 8.38
C SER A 48 8.37 -3.29 8.06
N GLU A 49 8.70 -2.01 7.86
CA GLU A 49 7.79 -0.96 7.38
C GLU A 49 8.59 0.07 6.59
N HIS A 50 8.00 0.66 5.55
CA HIS A 50 8.59 1.73 4.74
C HIS A 50 7.55 2.83 4.48
N LYS A 51 7.99 4.07 4.28
CA LYS A 51 7.12 5.21 3.95
C LYS A 51 7.40 5.71 2.55
N ALA A 52 6.41 5.59 1.67
CA ALA A 52 6.41 6.20 0.35
C ALA A 52 5.50 7.45 0.38
N GLY A 53 6.05 8.58 0.79
CA GLY A 53 5.27 9.79 1.07
C GLY A 53 4.29 9.58 2.24
N LEU A 54 2.99 9.74 1.98
CA LEU A 54 1.93 9.52 2.99
C LEU A 54 1.47 8.06 3.09
N ILE A 55 1.96 7.18 2.21
CA ILE A 55 1.54 5.78 2.14
C ILE A 55 2.42 4.92 3.03
N THR A 56 1.80 4.16 3.92
CA THR A 56 2.46 3.16 4.76
C THR A 56 2.64 1.87 3.97
N VAL A 57 3.88 1.42 3.81
CA VAL A 57 4.23 0.23 3.04
C VAL A 57 4.60 -0.90 3.98
N ARG A 58 3.91 -2.04 3.87
CA ARG A 58 4.10 -3.20 4.75
C ARG A 58 4.31 -4.49 3.95
N PRO A 59 5.11 -5.45 4.45
CA PRO A 59 5.27 -6.73 3.80
C PRO A 59 4.02 -7.59 3.99
N TRP A 60 3.57 -8.27 2.93
CA TRP A 60 2.51 -9.26 2.98
C TRP A 60 2.86 -10.48 2.14
N ARG A 61 2.97 -11.65 2.78
CA ARG A 61 3.45 -12.89 2.13
C ARG A 61 2.58 -13.39 0.99
N THR A 62 1.32 -12.96 0.90
CA THR A 62 0.41 -13.33 -0.20
C THR A 62 0.66 -12.50 -1.46
N VAL A 63 1.33 -11.35 -1.34
CA VAL A 63 1.68 -10.50 -2.49
C VAL A 63 2.97 -11.02 -3.11
N THR A 64 2.89 -11.40 -4.39
CA THR A 64 4.03 -11.87 -5.17
C THR A 64 4.91 -10.71 -5.64
N PRO A 65 6.22 -10.92 -5.86
CA PRO A 65 7.11 -9.88 -6.39
C PRO A 65 6.57 -9.21 -7.67
N GLY A 66 6.79 -7.90 -7.80
CA GLY A 66 6.26 -7.09 -8.91
C GLY A 66 4.78 -6.72 -8.79
N HIS A 67 4.07 -7.24 -7.78
CA HIS A 67 2.71 -6.83 -7.45
C HIS A 67 2.71 -5.94 -6.22
N LEU A 68 1.82 -4.96 -6.23
CA LEU A 68 1.49 -4.09 -5.11
C LEU A 68 -0.01 -4.25 -4.82
N TRP A 69 -0.36 -4.30 -3.54
CA TRP A 69 -1.75 -4.21 -3.12
C TRP A 69 -1.95 -2.87 -2.40
N ILE A 70 -2.53 -1.90 -3.11
CA ILE A 70 -2.65 -0.51 -2.64
C ILE A 70 -4.10 -0.18 -2.30
N GLY A 71 -4.32 0.57 -1.24
CA GLY A 71 -5.68 0.84 -0.78
C GLY A 71 -5.78 1.87 0.34
N VAL A 72 -6.96 1.88 0.96
CA VAL A 72 -7.25 2.64 2.16
C VAL A 72 -7.41 1.65 3.32
N ASP A 73 -6.63 1.85 4.37
CA ASP A 73 -6.81 1.19 5.65
C ASP A 73 -7.85 1.99 6.44
N GLU A 74 -8.86 1.31 6.98
CA GLU A 74 -9.65 1.98 8.00
C GLU A 74 -8.75 2.19 9.22
N PRO A 75 -8.77 3.40 9.82
CA PRO A 75 -8.17 3.54 11.14
C PRO A 75 -8.86 2.53 12.04
N GLU A 76 -8.10 1.64 12.68
CA GLU A 76 -8.63 0.92 13.82
C GLU A 76 -9.02 1.97 14.86
N ILE A 77 -10.30 2.34 14.89
CA ILE A 77 -10.86 3.03 16.04
C ILE A 77 -10.66 2.05 17.17
N SER A 78 -9.63 2.28 17.97
CA SER A 78 -9.30 1.46 19.12
C SER A 78 -10.57 1.35 19.95
N LYS A 79 -11.12 0.15 20.07
CA LYS A 79 -12.31 -0.16 20.89
C LYS A 79 -12.17 0.21 22.38
N ASN A 80 -11.06 0.84 22.76
CA ASN A 80 -10.71 1.30 24.10
C ASN A 80 -11.29 2.67 24.48
N GLU A 81 -11.87 3.45 23.56
CA GLU A 81 -12.49 4.75 23.92
C GLU A 81 -14.01 4.67 24.21
N ILE A 82 -14.65 3.51 23.99
CA ILE A 82 -16.10 3.33 24.26
C ILE A 82 -16.36 2.90 25.72
N VAL A 83 -15.32 2.69 26.52
CA VAL A 83 -15.44 2.35 27.95
C VAL A 83 -14.88 3.48 28.82
N ARG A 84 -15.47 4.68 28.72
CA ARG A 84 -15.39 5.73 29.75
C ARG A 84 -16.72 6.45 29.87
#